data_AF-A0A258WPP4-F1
#
_entry.id   AF-A0A258WPP4-F1
#
_cell.length_a   1.000
_cell.length_b   1.000
_cell.length_c   1.000
_cell.angle_alpha   90.00
_cell.angle_beta   90.00
_cell.angle_gamma   90.00
#
_symmetry.space_group_name_H-M   'P 1'
#
loop_
_entity.id
_entity.type
_entity.pdbx_description
1 polymer ?
#
loop_
_entity_poly.entity_id
_entity_poly.type
_entity_poly.pdbx_seq_one_letter_code
_entity_poly.pdbx_strand_id
1 'polypeptide(L)'
;GFITVTGSGTDDLRAIDVTTNTSGVTIKQYLNDIDKAAQTTEQAASGYDASNPVVYAAITGNIHTGSGNDTLDIATGRIVGNSFLGAGNDSVLLSGDSGYRGNINFGSGSATMGMTGTSFFEGNLDLAGNLGTLTLGGTSRFTGTLSNAANLDVIVNGGSFGTGSAATLSFDSLTVNSGGMLKVYIDGETGTASQIVVNTAIFASGSKVSATISSLADAEGSYTILTAGSLEGTPTFDATTTELPVLFNGDVNVVGETLVLDVSRKTAQELGLTAPQSAAYEALYTQATAFDNLGSSLLQVEDVAALQGQFDQLLPDYAGGVFDFVTRSGRLASRHLMDDSSLFDISNAGGWLEPIWFRGSKDQTGTAGFKVSGWGISTGFERITGIGNVGLSFAYTKGDIATGDYQTTDASNYELG
;
A
#
# COMPACT_ATOMS: atom_id res chain seq x y z
N GLY A 1 1.39 -32.02 0.11
CA GLY A 1 2.37 -32.72 -0.75
C GLY A 1 2.74 -31.86 -1.94
N PHE A 2 3.97 -31.95 -2.43
CA PHE A 2 4.51 -31.07 -3.48
C PHE A 2 4.81 -31.86 -4.76
N ILE A 3 4.32 -31.37 -5.91
CA ILE A 3 4.73 -31.81 -7.24
C ILE A 3 5.43 -30.62 -7.89
N THR A 4 6.66 -30.82 -8.35
CA THR A 4 7.47 -29.73 -8.89
C THR A 4 8.22 -30.21 -10.11
N VAL A 5 7.98 -29.55 -11.23
CA VAL A 5 8.77 -29.65 -12.45
C VAL A 5 9.47 -28.31 -12.68
N THR A 6 10.77 -28.35 -12.91
CA THR A 6 11.60 -27.18 -13.21
C THR A 6 12.39 -27.42 -14.47
N GLY A 7 12.66 -26.35 -15.21
CA GLY A 7 13.41 -26.37 -16.46
C GLY A 7 13.65 -24.95 -16.95
N SER A 8 14.16 -24.83 -18.16
CA SER A 8 14.37 -23.54 -18.82
C SER A 8 13.05 -22.90 -19.22
N GLY A 9 13.04 -21.58 -19.48
CA GLY A 9 11.83 -20.85 -19.90
C GLY A 9 11.26 -21.28 -21.26
N THR A 10 11.96 -22.14 -22.00
CA THR A 10 11.49 -22.71 -23.28
C THR A 10 10.91 -24.11 -23.15
N ASP A 11 11.05 -24.76 -21.99
CA ASP A 11 10.59 -26.13 -21.79
C ASP A 11 9.09 -26.16 -21.48
N ASP A 12 8.40 -27.21 -21.94
CA ASP A 12 7.04 -27.50 -21.51
C ASP A 12 7.06 -28.26 -20.18
N LEU A 13 6.92 -27.53 -19.08
CA LEU A 13 7.09 -28.04 -17.71
C LEU A 13 5.85 -28.82 -17.22
N ARG A 14 5.51 -29.95 -17.84
CA ARG A 14 4.31 -30.73 -17.48
C ARG A 14 4.45 -31.45 -16.13
N ALA A 15 3.87 -30.88 -15.08
CA ALA A 15 3.79 -31.48 -13.75
C ALA A 15 2.79 -32.64 -13.70
N ILE A 16 1.67 -32.50 -14.41
CA ILE A 16 0.68 -33.56 -14.58
C ILE A 16 0.31 -33.59 -16.07
N ASP A 17 0.48 -34.74 -16.70
CA ASP A 17 0.04 -34.98 -18.08
C ASP A 17 -0.80 -36.25 -18.12
N VAL A 18 -2.10 -36.06 -18.30
CA VAL A 18 -3.08 -37.13 -18.52
C VAL A 18 -3.89 -36.85 -19.79
N THR A 19 -3.24 -36.26 -20.80
CA THR A 19 -3.85 -35.88 -22.09
C THR A 19 -4.52 -37.03 -22.84
N THR A 20 -4.16 -38.28 -22.54
CA THR A 20 -4.75 -39.49 -23.15
C THR A 20 -5.96 -40.04 -22.40
N ASN A 21 -6.28 -39.48 -21.22
CA ASN A 21 -7.48 -39.84 -20.48
C ASN A 21 -8.72 -39.41 -21.29
N THR A 22 -9.75 -40.24 -21.36
CA THR A 22 -11.00 -39.91 -22.06
C THR A 22 -12.25 -40.02 -21.18
N SER A 23 -12.06 -40.31 -19.89
CA SER A 23 -13.15 -40.53 -18.92
C SER A 23 -13.35 -39.34 -17.97
N GLY A 24 -12.48 -38.34 -18.03
CA GLY A 24 -12.33 -37.31 -17.02
C GLY A 24 -11.34 -37.69 -15.91
N VAL A 25 -10.74 -36.68 -15.29
CA VAL A 25 -9.84 -36.78 -14.14
C VAL A 25 -10.22 -35.76 -13.07
N THR A 26 -10.01 -36.12 -11.80
CA THR A 26 -10.05 -35.15 -10.69
C THR A 26 -8.65 -35.03 -10.08
N ILE A 27 -8.10 -33.83 -10.11
CA ILE A 27 -6.84 -33.45 -9.46
C ILE A 27 -7.22 -32.66 -8.21
N LYS A 28 -6.91 -33.22 -7.03
CA LYS A 28 -7.31 -32.64 -5.75
C LYS A 28 -6.12 -32.27 -4.88
N GLN A 29 -6.05 -31.02 -4.44
CA GLN A 29 -5.19 -30.59 -3.33
C GLN A 29 -6.05 -30.42 -2.09
N TYR A 30 -5.80 -31.23 -1.05
CA TYR A 30 -6.56 -31.19 0.20
C TYR A 30 -5.64 -31.23 1.42
N LEU A 31 -6.12 -30.73 2.54
CA LEU A 31 -5.48 -30.86 3.85
C LEU A 31 -5.83 -32.20 4.46
N ASN A 32 -4.83 -32.96 4.90
CA ASN A 32 -5.08 -34.07 5.82
C ASN A 32 -5.42 -33.52 7.22
N ASP A 33 -5.85 -34.39 8.14
CA ASP A 33 -6.31 -33.97 9.47
C ASP A 33 -5.24 -33.23 10.29
N ILE A 34 -3.96 -33.57 10.10
CA ILE A 34 -2.83 -32.95 10.80
C ILE A 34 -2.61 -31.53 10.26
N ASP A 35 -2.51 -31.40 8.94
CA ASP A 35 -2.29 -30.12 8.26
C ASP A 35 -3.47 -29.16 8.51
N LYS A 36 -4.70 -29.69 8.55
CA LYS A 36 -5.89 -28.90 8.87
C LYS A 36 -5.87 -28.35 10.31
N ALA A 37 -5.43 -29.15 11.28
CA ALA A 37 -5.30 -28.70 12.66
C ALA A 37 -4.19 -27.64 12.82
N ALA A 38 -3.08 -27.81 12.08
CA ALA A 38 -2.01 -26.83 12.03
C ALA A 38 -2.49 -25.50 11.43
N GLN A 39 -3.16 -25.53 10.27
CA GLN A 39 -3.70 -24.33 9.62
C GLN A 39 -4.71 -23.61 10.52
N THR A 40 -5.57 -24.35 11.23
CA THR A 40 -6.53 -23.74 12.17
C THR A 40 -5.81 -22.98 13.29
N THR A 41 -4.69 -23.52 13.79
CA THR A 41 -3.88 -22.87 14.83
C THR A 41 -3.18 -21.63 14.29
N GLU A 42 -2.67 -21.69 13.07
CA GLU A 42 -2.03 -20.57 12.37
C GLU A 42 -3.02 -19.43 12.10
N GLN A 43 -4.21 -19.75 11.59
CA GLN A 43 -5.28 -18.78 11.33
C GLN A 43 -5.80 -18.10 12.61
N ALA A 44 -5.70 -18.76 13.76
CA ALA A 44 -6.05 -18.19 15.06
C ALA A 44 -4.95 -17.32 15.67
N ALA A 45 -3.73 -17.34 15.12
CA ALA A 45 -2.61 -16.56 15.64
C ALA A 45 -2.78 -15.06 15.32
N SER A 46 -2.40 -14.21 16.28
CA SER A 46 -2.35 -12.76 16.05
C SER A 46 -1.32 -12.45 14.97
N GLY A 47 -1.73 -11.70 13.94
CA GLY A 47 -0.88 -11.35 12.81
C GLY A 47 -0.85 -12.39 11.69
N TYR A 48 -1.79 -13.35 11.67
CA TYR A 48 -2.00 -14.19 10.51
C TYR A 48 -2.33 -13.36 9.27
N ASP A 49 -1.61 -13.64 8.18
CA ASP A 49 -1.78 -12.99 6.89
C ASP A 49 -2.19 -14.03 5.85
N ALA A 50 -3.45 -13.97 5.42
CA ALA A 50 -4.00 -14.86 4.40
C ALA A 50 -3.35 -14.68 3.01
N SER A 51 -2.63 -13.58 2.79
CA SER A 51 -1.87 -13.35 1.56
C SER A 51 -0.54 -14.13 1.52
N ASN A 52 -0.06 -14.56 2.69
CA ASN A 52 1.16 -15.34 2.86
C ASN A 52 0.94 -16.52 3.85
N PRO A 53 0.04 -17.46 3.53
CA PRO A 53 -0.25 -18.60 4.39
C PRO A 53 0.86 -19.66 4.30
N VAL A 54 0.92 -20.55 5.28
CA VAL A 54 1.71 -21.78 5.16
C VAL A 54 1.16 -22.63 4.01
N VAL A 55 2.04 -23.04 3.11
CA VAL A 55 1.67 -23.85 1.93
C VAL A 55 1.85 -25.33 2.24
N TYR A 56 0.73 -26.06 2.38
CA TYR A 56 0.73 -27.50 2.70
C TYR A 56 0.80 -28.41 1.47
N ALA A 57 0.38 -27.91 0.32
CA ALA A 57 0.46 -28.61 -0.95
C ALA A 57 0.80 -27.64 -2.09
N ALA A 58 1.53 -28.10 -3.10
CA ALA A 58 1.72 -27.31 -4.30
C ALA A 58 1.92 -28.15 -5.55
N ILE A 59 1.54 -27.60 -6.69
CA ILE A 59 1.90 -28.07 -8.04
C ILE A 59 2.62 -26.91 -8.72
N THR A 60 3.87 -27.15 -9.11
CA THR A 60 4.66 -26.21 -9.92
C THR A 60 4.96 -26.86 -11.26
N GLY A 61 4.51 -26.23 -12.34
CA GLY A 61 4.48 -26.76 -13.70
C GLY A 61 3.06 -26.83 -14.26
N ASN A 62 2.96 -27.09 -15.56
CA ASN A 62 1.73 -27.17 -16.32
C ASN A 62 0.93 -28.44 -15.98
N ILE A 63 -0.38 -28.33 -16.07
CA ILE A 63 -1.34 -29.43 -15.95
C ILE A 63 -2.03 -29.60 -17.30
N HIS A 64 -1.98 -30.81 -17.86
CA HIS A 64 -2.69 -31.15 -19.08
C HIS A 64 -3.63 -32.32 -18.82
N THR A 65 -4.91 -32.12 -19.07
CA THR A 65 -5.91 -33.19 -19.04
C THR A 65 -6.38 -33.54 -20.46
N GLY A 66 -7.23 -34.55 -20.56
CA GLY A 66 -7.60 -35.19 -21.83
C GLY A 66 -9.02 -34.84 -22.23
N SER A 67 -9.84 -35.85 -22.53
CA SER A 67 -11.28 -35.66 -22.70
C SER A 67 -12.07 -36.26 -21.54
N GLY A 68 -13.37 -35.96 -21.50
CA GLY A 68 -14.22 -36.22 -20.36
C GLY A 68 -14.23 -35.04 -19.40
N ASN A 69 -15.07 -35.09 -18.38
CA ASN A 69 -15.23 -33.95 -17.48
C ASN A 69 -14.09 -33.93 -16.46
N ASP A 70 -13.21 -32.94 -16.57
CA ASP A 70 -12.06 -32.78 -15.72
C ASP A 70 -12.33 -31.82 -14.55
N THR A 71 -11.67 -32.04 -13.42
CA THR A 71 -11.85 -31.20 -12.22
C THR A 71 -10.53 -30.93 -11.53
N LEU A 72 -10.21 -29.66 -11.34
CA LEU A 72 -9.17 -29.17 -10.44
C LEU A 72 -9.84 -28.71 -9.15
N ASP A 73 -9.74 -29.49 -8.08
CA ASP A 73 -10.30 -29.18 -6.75
C ASP A 73 -9.18 -28.82 -5.77
N ILE A 74 -8.99 -27.51 -5.57
CA ILE A 74 -7.89 -26.94 -4.81
C ILE A 74 -8.42 -26.32 -3.52
N ALA A 75 -8.47 -27.14 -2.47
CA ALA A 75 -8.94 -26.72 -1.15
C ALA A 75 -7.84 -26.10 -0.27
N THR A 76 -6.58 -26.23 -0.68
CA THR A 76 -5.41 -25.67 -0.01
C THR A 76 -4.26 -25.58 -1.00
N GLY A 77 -3.24 -24.80 -0.64
CA GLY A 77 -1.96 -24.85 -1.32
C GLY A 77 -1.91 -23.98 -2.57
N ARG A 78 -0.98 -24.31 -3.46
CA ARG A 78 -0.63 -23.46 -4.60
C ARG A 78 -0.50 -24.21 -5.91
N ILE A 79 -1.10 -23.68 -6.96
CA ILE A 79 -0.73 -24.00 -8.35
C ILE A 79 0.06 -22.83 -8.94
N VAL A 80 1.25 -23.13 -9.47
CA VAL A 80 2.05 -22.21 -10.28
C VAL A 80 2.34 -22.88 -11.62
N GLY A 81 1.64 -22.46 -12.66
CA GLY A 81 1.70 -23.08 -13.98
C GLY A 81 0.38 -22.95 -14.75
N ASN A 82 0.39 -23.34 -16.02
CA ASN A 82 -0.80 -23.27 -16.86
C ASN A 82 -1.61 -24.57 -16.79
N SER A 83 -2.93 -24.50 -16.89
CA SER A 83 -3.79 -25.68 -17.03
C SER A 83 -4.48 -25.70 -18.39
N PHE A 84 -4.51 -26.87 -19.02
CA PHE A 84 -5.16 -27.12 -20.30
C PHE A 84 -6.14 -28.28 -20.12
N LEU A 85 -7.44 -27.99 -20.13
CA LEU A 85 -8.46 -28.95 -19.65
C LEU A 85 -9.02 -29.86 -20.75
N GLY A 86 -8.67 -29.62 -22.01
CA GLY A 86 -9.06 -30.51 -23.10
C GLY A 86 -10.56 -30.48 -23.39
N ALA A 87 -11.21 -31.62 -23.53
CA ALA A 87 -12.60 -31.69 -23.99
C ALA A 87 -13.55 -32.25 -22.94
N GLY A 88 -14.49 -31.46 -22.45
CA GLY A 88 -15.44 -31.88 -21.44
C GLY A 88 -16.14 -30.71 -20.77
N ASN A 89 -16.98 -31.04 -19.80
CA ASN A 89 -17.52 -30.04 -18.89
C ASN A 89 -16.56 -29.92 -17.71
N ASP A 90 -15.59 -29.01 -17.83
CA ASP A 90 -14.46 -28.96 -16.91
C ASP A 90 -14.67 -27.92 -15.81
N SER A 91 -14.11 -28.20 -14.64
CA SER A 91 -14.30 -27.41 -13.43
C SER A 91 -12.98 -27.06 -12.74
N VAL A 92 -12.83 -25.80 -12.33
CA VAL A 92 -11.74 -25.33 -11.47
C VAL A 92 -12.33 -24.74 -10.20
N LEU A 93 -12.05 -25.37 -9.06
CA LEU A 93 -12.62 -25.02 -7.75
C LEU A 93 -11.49 -24.64 -6.81
N LEU A 94 -11.48 -23.38 -6.37
CA LEU A 94 -10.54 -22.84 -5.38
C LEU A 94 -11.28 -22.54 -4.08
N SER A 95 -10.76 -23.02 -2.96
CA SER A 95 -11.32 -22.75 -1.62
C SER A 95 -10.25 -22.62 -0.53
N GLY A 96 -10.66 -22.22 0.68
CA GLY A 96 -9.72 -21.90 1.76
C GLY A 96 -8.73 -20.82 1.35
N ASP A 97 -7.47 -20.96 1.78
CA ASP A 97 -6.35 -20.07 1.41
C ASP A 97 -5.63 -20.51 0.12
N SER A 98 -6.30 -21.29 -0.75
CA SER A 98 -5.67 -21.78 -1.97
C SER A 98 -5.33 -20.66 -2.96
N GLY A 99 -4.27 -20.86 -3.74
CA GLY A 99 -3.87 -19.91 -4.76
C GLY A 99 -3.58 -20.56 -6.10
N TYR A 100 -3.91 -19.86 -7.19
CA TYR A 100 -3.55 -20.22 -8.55
C TYR A 100 -2.83 -19.04 -9.24
N ARG A 101 -1.61 -19.26 -9.74
CA ARG A 101 -0.87 -18.32 -10.60
C ARG A 101 -0.54 -19.00 -11.93
N GLY A 102 -1.10 -18.48 -13.01
CA GLY A 102 -0.94 -19.00 -14.36
C GLY A 102 -2.24 -18.98 -15.16
N ASN A 103 -2.18 -19.39 -16.42
CA ASN A 103 -3.33 -19.36 -17.31
C ASN A 103 -4.13 -20.65 -17.22
N ILE A 104 -5.44 -20.58 -17.49
CA ILE A 104 -6.33 -21.73 -17.59
C ILE A 104 -7.01 -21.66 -18.96
N ASN A 105 -6.88 -22.72 -19.75
CA ASN A 105 -7.62 -22.91 -20.99
C ASN A 105 -8.59 -24.09 -20.81
N PHE A 106 -9.88 -23.83 -20.93
CA PHE A 106 -10.94 -24.82 -20.75
C PHE A 106 -11.15 -25.74 -21.97
N GLY A 107 -10.44 -25.52 -23.07
CA GLY A 107 -10.59 -26.33 -24.29
C GLY A 107 -12.02 -26.32 -24.85
N SER A 108 -12.74 -27.43 -24.88
CA SER A 108 -14.09 -27.50 -25.47
C SER A 108 -15.12 -28.09 -24.51
N GLY A 109 -16.34 -27.57 -24.52
CA GLY A 109 -17.46 -28.08 -23.71
C GLY A 109 -18.08 -26.95 -22.88
N SER A 110 -18.07 -27.07 -21.55
CA SER A 110 -18.51 -25.99 -20.65
C SER A 110 -17.46 -25.69 -19.59
N ALA A 111 -17.27 -24.41 -19.27
CA ALA A 111 -16.27 -23.95 -18.32
C ALA A 111 -16.91 -23.56 -16.98
N THR A 112 -16.51 -24.19 -15.88
CA THR A 112 -16.94 -23.78 -14.54
C THR A 112 -15.74 -23.38 -13.70
N MET A 113 -15.77 -22.19 -13.12
CA MET A 113 -14.80 -21.76 -12.11
C MET A 113 -15.51 -21.28 -10.86
N GLY A 114 -15.13 -21.84 -9.70
CA GLY A 114 -15.65 -21.44 -8.39
C GLY A 114 -14.51 -21.03 -7.47
N MET A 115 -14.66 -19.92 -6.77
CA MET A 115 -13.69 -19.39 -5.82
C MET A 115 -14.39 -19.04 -4.50
N THR A 116 -13.86 -19.53 -3.38
CA THR A 116 -14.43 -19.30 -2.04
C THR A 116 -13.34 -19.12 -0.99
N GLY A 117 -13.72 -18.78 0.25
CA GLY A 117 -12.74 -18.47 1.30
C GLY A 117 -11.92 -17.24 0.95
N THR A 118 -10.62 -17.33 1.17
CA THR A 118 -9.57 -16.32 0.88
C THR A 118 -8.81 -16.66 -0.41
N SER A 119 -9.32 -17.61 -1.20
CA SER A 119 -8.62 -18.13 -2.36
C SER A 119 -8.38 -17.07 -3.43
N PHE A 120 -7.35 -17.25 -4.25
CA PHE A 120 -7.07 -16.28 -5.31
C PHE A 120 -6.59 -16.90 -6.62
N PHE A 121 -6.89 -16.18 -7.70
CA PHE A 121 -6.49 -16.50 -9.06
C PHE A 121 -5.81 -15.29 -9.70
N GLU A 122 -4.65 -15.53 -10.30
CA GLU A 122 -3.89 -14.55 -11.06
C GLU A 122 -3.39 -15.14 -12.37
N GLY A 123 -3.92 -14.63 -13.49
CA GLY A 123 -3.59 -15.12 -14.83
C GLY A 123 -4.68 -14.84 -15.86
N ASN A 124 -4.61 -15.51 -17.00
CA ASN A 124 -5.64 -15.48 -18.03
C ASN A 124 -6.61 -16.65 -17.87
N LEU A 125 -7.92 -16.38 -17.93
CA LEU A 125 -8.97 -17.39 -18.03
C LEU A 125 -9.49 -17.43 -19.47
N ASP A 126 -9.16 -18.49 -20.20
CA ASP A 126 -9.57 -18.71 -21.58
C ASP A 126 -10.69 -19.74 -21.65
N LEU A 127 -11.90 -19.27 -21.98
CA LEU A 127 -13.06 -20.13 -22.15
C LEU A 127 -13.04 -20.86 -23.49
N ALA A 128 -12.16 -20.50 -24.43
CA ALA A 128 -12.11 -21.02 -25.79
C ALA A 128 -13.49 -20.97 -26.51
N GLY A 129 -14.32 -19.98 -26.16
CA GLY A 129 -15.64 -19.74 -26.74
C GLY A 129 -16.77 -20.56 -26.11
N ASN A 130 -16.47 -21.41 -25.12
CA ASN A 130 -17.46 -22.22 -24.42
C ASN A 130 -18.45 -21.36 -23.61
N LEU A 131 -19.61 -21.94 -23.29
CA LEU A 131 -20.45 -21.42 -22.21
C LEU A 131 -19.69 -21.56 -20.89
N GLY A 132 -19.73 -20.55 -20.03
CA GLY A 132 -19.07 -20.67 -18.75
C GLY A 132 -19.61 -19.83 -17.62
N THR A 133 -19.23 -20.22 -16.41
CA THR A 133 -19.57 -19.51 -15.17
C THR A 133 -18.32 -19.31 -14.32
N LEU A 134 -18.15 -18.09 -13.79
CA LEU A 134 -17.15 -17.76 -12.78
C LEU A 134 -17.88 -17.23 -11.54
N THR A 135 -17.79 -17.96 -10.44
CA THR A 135 -18.42 -17.57 -9.16
C THR A 135 -17.38 -17.27 -8.10
N LEU A 136 -17.44 -16.08 -7.51
CA LEU A 136 -16.61 -15.67 -6.37
C LEU A 136 -17.47 -15.59 -5.09
N GLY A 137 -16.93 -16.07 -3.98
CA GLY A 137 -17.51 -15.98 -2.65
C GLY A 137 -16.46 -15.77 -1.55
N GLY A 138 -16.90 -15.52 -0.32
CA GLY A 138 -16.00 -15.23 0.80
C GLY A 138 -15.25 -13.90 0.58
N THR A 139 -13.93 -13.92 0.71
CA THR A 139 -13.00 -12.83 0.41
C THR A 139 -12.08 -13.18 -0.76
N SER A 140 -12.49 -14.14 -1.61
CA SER A 140 -11.67 -14.60 -2.73
C SER A 140 -11.34 -13.48 -3.72
N ARG A 141 -10.22 -13.60 -4.44
CA ARG A 141 -9.73 -12.55 -5.35
C ARG A 141 -9.39 -13.09 -6.73
N PHE A 142 -10.10 -12.62 -7.75
CA PHE A 142 -9.74 -12.79 -9.15
C PHE A 142 -9.02 -11.53 -9.63
N THR A 143 -7.76 -11.67 -10.09
CA THR A 143 -6.98 -10.58 -10.67
C THR A 143 -6.34 -11.07 -11.98
N GLY A 144 -6.99 -10.84 -13.11
CA GLY A 144 -6.59 -11.51 -14.34
C GLY A 144 -7.08 -10.85 -15.62
N THR A 145 -6.95 -11.59 -16.71
CA THR A 145 -7.54 -11.25 -18.02
C THR A 145 -8.46 -12.39 -18.46
N LEU A 146 -9.34 -12.10 -19.41
CA LEU A 146 -10.27 -13.07 -19.98
C LEU A 146 -10.02 -13.21 -21.48
N SER A 147 -10.04 -14.44 -21.99
CA SER A 147 -9.94 -14.73 -23.43
C SER A 147 -11.15 -15.54 -23.87
N ASN A 148 -11.64 -15.25 -25.08
CA ASN A 148 -12.76 -15.97 -25.70
C ASN A 148 -13.98 -16.14 -24.77
N ALA A 149 -14.26 -15.12 -23.96
CA ALA A 149 -15.20 -15.18 -22.83
C ALA A 149 -16.59 -14.59 -23.16
N ALA A 150 -16.95 -14.49 -24.45
CA ALA A 150 -18.20 -13.86 -24.89
C ALA A 150 -19.48 -14.52 -24.32
N ASN A 151 -19.37 -15.76 -23.82
CA ASN A 151 -20.46 -16.52 -23.19
C ASN A 151 -20.19 -16.83 -21.70
N LEU A 152 -19.39 -16.00 -21.03
CA LEU A 152 -19.08 -16.12 -19.60
C LEU A 152 -20.04 -15.29 -18.75
N ASP A 153 -20.66 -15.94 -17.77
CA ASP A 153 -21.36 -15.29 -16.66
C ASP A 153 -20.44 -15.18 -15.44
N VAL A 154 -20.25 -13.96 -14.93
CA VAL A 154 -19.48 -13.67 -13.72
C VAL A 154 -20.40 -13.29 -12.57
N ILE A 155 -20.34 -14.04 -11.47
CA ILE A 155 -21.15 -13.83 -10.26
C ILE A 155 -20.23 -13.58 -9.06
N VAL A 156 -20.26 -12.37 -8.53
CA VAL A 156 -19.46 -11.94 -7.39
C VAL A 156 -20.35 -11.91 -6.14
N ASN A 157 -20.49 -13.05 -5.46
CA ASN A 157 -21.24 -13.16 -4.20
C ASN A 157 -20.49 -12.54 -3.02
N GLY A 158 -19.16 -12.60 -3.07
CA GLY A 158 -18.21 -12.04 -2.12
C GLY A 158 -16.86 -11.88 -2.80
N GLY A 159 -15.91 -11.28 -2.09
CA GLY A 159 -14.56 -11.12 -2.62
C GLY A 159 -14.48 -10.06 -3.72
N SER A 160 -13.46 -10.18 -4.57
CA SER A 160 -13.05 -9.11 -5.48
C SER A 160 -12.74 -9.63 -6.88
N PHE A 161 -13.30 -8.97 -7.90
CA PHE A 161 -13.11 -9.28 -9.32
C PHE A 161 -12.50 -8.07 -10.05
N GLY A 162 -11.42 -8.29 -10.78
CA GLY A 162 -10.82 -7.26 -11.61
C GLY A 162 -9.54 -7.72 -12.31
N THR A 163 -8.74 -6.75 -12.73
CA THR A 163 -7.45 -6.96 -13.41
C THR A 163 -6.37 -6.08 -12.78
N GLY A 164 -5.11 -6.47 -12.94
CA GLY A 164 -3.95 -5.75 -12.38
C GLY A 164 -3.31 -4.76 -13.35
N SER A 165 -4.03 -4.35 -14.39
CA SER A 165 -3.55 -3.44 -15.45
C SER A 165 -4.73 -2.70 -16.08
N ALA A 166 -4.50 -1.65 -16.88
CA ALA A 166 -5.56 -0.94 -17.62
C ALA A 166 -6.08 -1.75 -18.83
N ALA A 167 -6.46 -3.01 -18.61
CA ALA A 167 -6.99 -3.92 -19.60
C ALA A 167 -8.52 -3.88 -19.66
N THR A 168 -9.08 -4.25 -20.81
CA THR A 168 -10.52 -4.47 -20.98
C THR A 168 -10.88 -5.93 -20.75
N LEU A 169 -11.86 -6.19 -19.89
CA LEU A 169 -12.47 -7.50 -19.66
C LEU A 169 -13.82 -7.53 -20.38
N SER A 170 -13.94 -8.34 -21.44
CA SER A 170 -15.17 -8.47 -22.23
C SER A 170 -15.80 -9.85 -22.07
N PHE A 171 -17.06 -9.91 -21.65
CA PHE A 171 -17.81 -11.15 -21.39
C PHE A 171 -19.34 -10.93 -21.45
N ASP A 172 -20.15 -11.95 -21.14
CA ASP A 172 -21.60 -11.87 -21.33
C ASP A 172 -22.30 -11.08 -20.20
N SER A 173 -22.26 -11.59 -18.97
CA SER A 173 -22.99 -10.99 -17.86
C SER A 173 -22.16 -10.86 -16.59
N LEU A 174 -22.41 -9.77 -15.86
CA LEU A 174 -21.83 -9.49 -14.55
C LEU A 174 -22.94 -9.31 -13.52
N THR A 175 -22.88 -10.07 -12.43
CA THR A 175 -23.71 -9.85 -11.24
C THR A 175 -22.81 -9.64 -10.02
N VAL A 176 -22.94 -8.49 -9.36
CA VAL A 176 -22.21 -8.16 -8.12
C VAL A 176 -23.21 -8.06 -6.98
N ASN A 177 -23.13 -8.99 -6.02
CA ASN A 177 -24.04 -9.04 -4.89
C ASN A 177 -23.53 -8.19 -3.71
N SER A 178 -24.29 -8.11 -2.61
CA SER A 178 -24.04 -7.23 -1.44
C SER A 178 -22.69 -7.41 -0.74
N GLY A 179 -21.92 -8.46 -1.03
CA GLY A 179 -20.56 -8.67 -0.49
C GLY A 179 -19.47 -8.62 -1.57
N GLY A 180 -19.84 -8.46 -2.83
CA GLY A 180 -18.93 -8.45 -3.97
C GLY A 180 -18.33 -7.08 -4.23
N MET A 181 -17.10 -7.09 -4.72
CA MET A 181 -16.34 -5.91 -5.06
C MET A 181 -15.77 -5.99 -6.48
N LEU A 182 -15.87 -4.89 -7.22
CA LEU A 182 -15.07 -4.69 -8.43
C LEU A 182 -13.76 -3.97 -8.06
N LYS A 183 -12.63 -4.50 -8.54
CA LYS A 183 -11.32 -3.85 -8.41
C LYS A 183 -10.95 -3.17 -9.71
N VAL A 184 -10.87 -1.85 -9.66
CA VAL A 184 -10.41 -1.02 -10.77
C VAL A 184 -8.90 -0.83 -10.66
N TYR A 185 -8.20 -0.98 -11.76
CA TYR A 185 -6.82 -0.54 -11.89
C TYR A 185 -6.78 0.77 -12.65
N ILE A 186 -6.20 1.81 -12.06
CA ILE A 186 -5.95 3.10 -12.71
C ILE A 186 -4.47 3.15 -13.05
N ASP A 187 -4.20 3.24 -14.35
CA ASP A 187 -2.88 3.56 -14.85
C ASP A 187 -2.70 5.07 -14.82
N GLY A 188 -2.11 5.56 -13.74
CA GLY A 188 -1.83 6.98 -13.56
C GLY A 188 -0.67 7.49 -14.41
N GLU A 189 0.02 6.65 -15.20
CA GLU A 189 1.00 7.14 -16.18
C GLU A 189 0.32 7.53 -17.50
N THR A 190 -0.77 6.84 -17.85
CA THR A 190 -1.47 7.04 -19.12
C THR A 190 -2.84 7.69 -18.97
N GLY A 191 -3.31 7.90 -17.73
CA GLY A 191 -4.65 8.41 -17.45
C GLY A 191 -5.75 7.46 -17.91
N THR A 192 -5.47 6.15 -17.90
CA THR A 192 -6.44 5.11 -18.31
C THR A 192 -6.81 4.21 -17.14
N ALA A 193 -7.89 3.46 -17.27
CA ALA A 193 -8.32 2.51 -16.26
C ALA A 193 -8.71 1.18 -16.89
N SER A 194 -8.72 0.12 -16.07
CA SER A 194 -9.34 -1.15 -16.42
C SER A 194 -10.82 -0.96 -16.74
N GLN A 195 -11.30 -1.62 -17.79
CA GLN A 195 -12.70 -1.53 -18.21
C GLN A 195 -13.37 -2.91 -18.21
N ILE A 196 -14.64 -2.95 -17.86
CA ILE A 196 -15.51 -4.10 -18.06
C ILE A 196 -16.51 -3.79 -19.17
N VAL A 197 -16.62 -4.67 -20.16
CA VAL A 197 -17.59 -4.54 -21.26
C VAL A 197 -18.46 -5.79 -21.29
N VAL A 198 -19.75 -5.63 -21.00
CA VAL A 198 -20.69 -6.76 -20.86
C VAL A 198 -22.02 -6.49 -21.57
N ASN A 199 -22.81 -7.53 -21.81
CA ASN A 199 -24.18 -7.35 -22.27
C ASN A 199 -25.07 -6.89 -21.11
N THR A 200 -24.94 -7.51 -19.94
CA THR A 200 -25.74 -7.19 -18.75
C THR A 200 -24.86 -7.01 -17.51
N ALA A 201 -25.08 -5.93 -16.75
CA ALA A 201 -24.48 -5.70 -15.45
C ALA A 201 -25.56 -5.47 -14.39
N ILE A 202 -25.51 -6.22 -13.29
CA ILE A 202 -26.45 -6.11 -12.17
C ILE A 202 -25.66 -5.90 -10.88
N PHE A 203 -25.97 -4.81 -10.18
CA PHE A 203 -25.39 -4.46 -8.88
C PHE A 203 -26.47 -4.54 -7.80
N ALA A 204 -26.37 -5.51 -6.90
CA ALA A 204 -27.23 -5.56 -5.72
C ALA A 204 -26.87 -4.44 -4.74
N SER A 205 -27.84 -4.04 -3.90
CA SER A 205 -27.56 -3.15 -2.77
C SER A 205 -26.43 -3.71 -1.91
N GLY A 206 -25.44 -2.88 -1.59
CA GLY A 206 -24.25 -3.25 -0.82
C GLY A 206 -23.06 -3.75 -1.66
N SER A 207 -23.22 -3.88 -2.97
CA SER A 207 -22.08 -4.12 -3.87
C SER A 207 -21.12 -2.93 -3.89
N LYS A 208 -19.84 -3.21 -4.09
CA LYS A 208 -18.75 -2.25 -3.89
C LYS A 208 -17.85 -2.10 -5.11
N VAL A 209 -17.18 -0.96 -5.20
CA VAL A 209 -16.07 -0.69 -6.11
C VAL A 209 -14.87 -0.20 -5.29
N SER A 210 -13.68 -0.74 -5.56
CA SER A 210 -12.41 -0.18 -5.09
C SER A 210 -11.51 0.13 -6.28
N ALA A 211 -10.44 0.89 -6.04
CA ALA A 211 -9.47 1.22 -7.08
C ALA A 211 -8.04 1.23 -6.55
N THR A 212 -7.08 0.84 -7.38
CA THR A 212 -5.65 1.02 -7.16
C THR A 212 -5.08 1.99 -8.18
N ILE A 213 -4.08 2.79 -7.82
CA ILE A 213 -3.43 3.77 -8.70
C ILE A 213 -1.95 3.40 -8.86
N SER A 214 -1.46 3.31 -10.11
CA SER A 214 -0.06 2.93 -10.41
C SER A 214 0.95 4.07 -10.27
N SER A 215 0.51 5.31 -10.52
CA SER A 215 1.35 6.51 -10.61
C SER A 215 0.53 7.74 -10.25
N LEU A 216 1.18 8.81 -9.79
CA LEU A 216 0.51 10.06 -9.43
C LEU A 216 0.22 10.99 -10.63
N ALA A 217 0.86 10.81 -11.78
CA ALA A 217 0.88 11.82 -12.84
C ALA A 217 -0.51 12.20 -13.38
N ASP A 218 -1.27 11.21 -13.82
CA ASP A 218 -2.65 11.31 -14.34
C ASP A 218 -3.61 10.47 -13.48
N ALA A 219 -3.44 10.54 -12.15
CA ALA A 219 -4.24 9.80 -11.16
C ALA A 219 -5.63 10.40 -10.91
N GLU A 220 -5.78 11.72 -11.09
CA GLU A 220 -7.05 12.43 -10.90
C GLU A 220 -7.85 12.43 -12.21
N GLY A 221 -9.16 12.18 -12.14
CA GLY A 221 -10.02 12.20 -13.32
C GLY A 221 -11.28 11.36 -13.17
N SER A 222 -12.06 11.33 -14.26
CA SER A 222 -13.25 10.50 -14.40
C SER A 222 -12.95 9.36 -15.36
N TYR A 223 -13.07 8.13 -14.87
CA TYR A 223 -12.75 6.91 -15.62
C TYR A 223 -14.02 6.11 -15.87
N THR A 224 -14.36 5.84 -17.13
CA THR A 224 -15.39 4.84 -17.44
C THR A 224 -14.83 3.45 -17.15
N ILE A 225 -15.33 2.80 -16.10
CA ILE A 225 -14.83 1.51 -15.62
C ILE A 225 -15.70 0.34 -16.05
N LEU A 226 -16.94 0.60 -16.45
CA LEU A 226 -17.84 -0.41 -17.01
C LEU A 226 -18.75 0.20 -18.07
N THR A 227 -18.95 -0.54 -19.16
CA THR A 227 -19.99 -0.30 -20.16
C THR A 227 -20.82 -1.56 -20.33
N ALA A 228 -22.14 -1.45 -20.25
CA ALA A 228 -23.07 -2.56 -20.45
C ALA A 228 -24.07 -2.30 -21.58
N GLY A 229 -24.70 -3.35 -22.08
CA GLY A 229 -25.94 -3.24 -22.87
C GLY A 229 -27.17 -2.93 -22.00
N SER A 230 -27.16 -3.40 -20.75
CA SER A 230 -28.13 -3.07 -19.70
C SER A 230 -27.41 -3.01 -18.35
N LEU A 231 -27.63 -1.94 -17.59
CA LEU A 231 -27.03 -1.74 -16.27
C LEU A 231 -28.14 -1.50 -15.25
N GLU A 232 -28.20 -2.36 -14.23
CA GLU A 232 -29.15 -2.24 -13.12
C GLU A 232 -28.42 -2.11 -11.77
N GLY A 233 -28.95 -1.26 -10.89
CA GLY A 233 -28.39 -1.01 -9.58
C GLY A 233 -27.30 0.06 -9.55
N THR A 234 -26.82 0.38 -8.36
CA THR A 234 -25.80 1.40 -8.15
C THR A 234 -24.87 0.92 -7.03
N PRO A 235 -23.63 0.51 -7.34
CA PRO A 235 -22.66 0.16 -6.32
C PRO A 235 -22.20 1.41 -5.58
N THR A 236 -21.51 1.22 -4.46
CA THR A 236 -20.85 2.32 -3.71
C THR A 236 -19.34 2.17 -3.76
N PHE A 237 -18.62 3.29 -3.78
CA PHE A 237 -17.17 3.26 -3.64
C PHE A 237 -16.78 2.84 -2.21
N ASP A 238 -15.85 1.89 -2.07
CA ASP A 238 -15.40 1.41 -0.78
C ASP A 238 -14.21 2.24 -0.25
N ALA A 239 -14.54 3.33 0.43
CA ALA A 239 -13.57 4.19 1.11
C ALA A 239 -12.90 3.55 2.34
N THR A 240 -13.28 2.32 2.72
CA THR A 240 -12.71 1.63 3.90
C THR A 240 -11.55 0.71 3.56
N THR A 241 -11.35 0.40 2.28
CA THR A 241 -10.18 -0.37 1.83
C THR A 241 -8.93 0.50 1.79
N THR A 242 -7.77 -0.11 2.04
CA THR A 242 -6.46 0.52 1.85
C THR A 242 -5.98 0.49 0.40
N GLU A 243 -6.82 0.03 -0.53
CA GLU A 243 -6.43 -0.17 -1.93
C GLU A 243 -6.34 1.15 -2.70
N LEU A 244 -7.27 2.08 -2.43
CA LEU A 244 -7.14 3.45 -2.92
C LEU A 244 -6.14 4.17 -2.01
N PRO A 245 -5.05 4.71 -2.55
CA PRO A 245 -4.08 5.44 -1.74
C PRO A 245 -4.75 6.53 -0.92
N VAL A 246 -4.35 6.69 0.34
CA VAL A 246 -4.98 7.61 1.31
C VAL A 246 -5.07 9.05 0.82
N LEU A 247 -4.21 9.42 -0.14
CA LEU A 247 -4.14 10.72 -0.81
C LEU A 247 -5.37 11.06 -1.66
N PHE A 248 -6.17 10.08 -2.07
CA PHE A 248 -7.29 10.26 -2.99
C PHE A 248 -8.65 9.95 -2.36
N ASN A 249 -9.67 10.62 -2.86
CA ASN A 249 -11.07 10.28 -2.73
C ASN A 249 -11.52 9.55 -4.01
N GLY A 250 -12.42 8.58 -3.85
CA GLY A 250 -13.10 7.91 -4.96
C GLY A 250 -14.61 8.01 -4.81
N ASP A 251 -15.32 8.18 -5.92
CA ASP A 251 -16.77 8.15 -6.00
C ASP A 251 -17.23 7.42 -7.27
N VAL A 252 -18.39 6.77 -7.24
CA VAL A 252 -18.91 6.01 -8.39
C VAL A 252 -20.29 6.48 -8.79
N ASN A 253 -20.45 6.69 -10.09
CA ASN A 253 -21.65 7.25 -10.68
C ASN A 253 -22.11 6.40 -11.86
N VAL A 254 -23.41 6.09 -11.92
CA VAL A 254 -24.03 5.44 -13.07
C VAL A 254 -24.54 6.50 -14.05
N VAL A 255 -24.07 6.44 -15.30
CA VAL A 255 -24.43 7.38 -16.36
C VAL A 255 -24.94 6.58 -17.56
N GLY A 256 -26.26 6.46 -17.71
CA GLY A 256 -26.86 5.54 -18.67
C GLY A 256 -26.45 4.10 -18.37
N GLU A 257 -25.96 3.38 -19.37
CA GLU A 257 -25.45 2.02 -19.25
C GLU A 257 -23.95 1.95 -18.92
N THR A 258 -23.38 3.02 -18.37
CA THR A 258 -21.97 3.08 -17.96
C THR A 258 -21.83 3.33 -16.46
N LEU A 259 -20.75 2.78 -15.88
CA LEU A 259 -20.29 3.10 -14.54
C LEU A 259 -19.00 3.91 -14.65
N VAL A 260 -18.99 5.07 -14.01
CA VAL A 260 -17.87 6.01 -13.98
C VAL A 260 -17.32 6.05 -12.56
N LEU A 261 -15.99 5.99 -12.44
CA LEU A 261 -15.25 6.22 -11.22
C LEU A 261 -14.60 7.61 -11.30
N ASP A 262 -14.98 8.49 -10.38
CA ASP A 262 -14.37 9.79 -10.20
C ASP A 262 -13.30 9.69 -9.11
N VAL A 263 -12.07 10.09 -9.45
CA VAL A 263 -10.94 10.15 -8.53
C VAL A 263 -10.49 11.59 -8.40
N SER A 264 -10.40 12.06 -7.16
CA SER A 264 -9.90 13.41 -6.83
C SER A 264 -8.90 13.32 -5.71
N ARG A 265 -7.89 14.18 -5.74
CA ARG A 265 -6.94 14.27 -4.63
C ARG A 265 -7.60 14.95 -3.43
N LYS A 266 -7.37 14.40 -2.24
CA LYS A 266 -7.84 15.00 -0.98
C LYS A 266 -7.19 16.36 -0.77
N THR A 267 -7.99 17.29 -0.27
CA THR A 267 -7.54 18.61 0.16
C THR A 267 -6.68 18.52 1.43
N ALA A 268 -5.89 19.56 1.67
CA ALA A 268 -5.10 19.68 2.90
C ALA A 268 -5.96 19.59 4.17
N GLN A 269 -7.20 20.09 4.11
CA GLN A 269 -8.17 20.05 5.20
C GLN A 269 -8.68 18.63 5.46
N GLU A 270 -9.01 17.88 4.41
CA GLU A 270 -9.44 16.47 4.53
C GLU A 270 -8.31 15.58 5.07
N LEU A 271 -7.06 15.88 4.71
CA LEU A 271 -5.87 15.22 5.22
C LEU A 271 -5.43 15.74 6.60
N GLY A 272 -6.10 16.74 7.17
CA GLY A 272 -5.75 17.33 8.46
C GLY A 272 -4.34 17.92 8.52
N LEU A 273 -3.80 18.38 7.38
CA LEU A 273 -2.44 18.90 7.28
C LEU A 273 -2.26 20.16 8.13
N THR A 274 -1.08 20.29 8.73
CA THR A 274 -0.67 21.52 9.43
C THR A 274 -0.49 22.68 8.44
N ALA A 275 -0.37 23.93 8.93
CA ALA A 275 -0.17 25.08 8.06
C ALA A 275 1.11 24.97 7.19
N PRO A 276 2.28 24.52 7.71
CA PRO A 276 3.46 24.28 6.89
C PRO A 276 3.27 23.18 5.84
N GLN A 277 2.68 22.04 6.22
CA GLN A 277 2.38 20.95 5.28
C GLN A 277 1.42 21.39 4.18
N SER A 278 0.35 22.12 4.54
CA SER A 278 -0.63 22.67 3.60
C SER A 278 0.03 23.62 2.60
N ALA A 279 0.95 24.47 3.06
CA ALA A 279 1.67 25.42 2.20
C ALA A 279 2.61 24.73 1.19
N ALA A 280 3.13 23.55 1.54
CA ALA A 280 4.02 22.78 0.68
C ALA A 280 3.33 21.71 -0.16
N TYR A 281 2.05 21.40 0.12
CA TYR A 281 1.36 20.23 -0.42
C TYR A 281 1.43 20.13 -1.94
N GLU A 282 1.16 21.22 -2.66
CA GLU A 282 1.22 21.25 -4.13
C GLU A 282 2.63 21.04 -4.67
N ALA A 283 3.64 21.61 -4.01
CA ALA A 283 5.04 21.44 -4.40
C ALA A 283 5.53 20.01 -4.15
N LEU A 284 5.16 19.43 -3.00
CA LEU A 284 5.46 18.03 -2.67
C LEU A 284 4.81 17.07 -3.66
N TYR A 285 3.54 17.30 -4.02
CA TYR A 285 2.84 16.48 -5.01
C TYR A 285 3.48 16.59 -6.40
N THR A 286 3.76 17.81 -6.86
CA THR A 286 4.44 18.06 -8.15
C THR A 286 5.84 17.43 -8.20
N GLN A 287 6.56 17.44 -7.07
CA GLN A 287 7.84 16.74 -6.98
C GLN A 287 7.64 15.22 -6.99
N ALA A 288 6.62 14.70 -6.31
CA ALA A 288 6.34 13.28 -6.25
C ALA A 288 5.91 12.71 -7.61
N THR A 289 5.25 13.48 -8.47
CA THR A 289 4.95 13.08 -9.85
C THR A 289 6.19 13.03 -10.74
N ALA A 290 7.23 13.82 -10.43
CA ALA A 290 8.48 13.84 -11.19
C ALA A 290 9.52 12.81 -10.73
N PHE A 291 9.35 12.23 -9.53
CA PHE A 291 10.29 11.28 -8.93
C PHE A 291 9.57 10.00 -8.51
N ASP A 292 9.63 8.96 -9.34
CA ASP A 292 8.89 7.69 -9.20
C ASP A 292 8.99 7.06 -7.81
N ASN A 293 10.16 7.09 -7.18
CA ASN A 293 10.36 6.54 -5.83
C ASN A 293 9.54 7.29 -4.77
N LEU A 294 9.48 8.63 -4.87
CA LEU A 294 8.67 9.45 -3.97
C LEU A 294 7.19 9.25 -4.27
N GLY A 295 6.79 9.24 -5.54
CA GLY A 295 5.41 8.97 -5.94
C GLY A 295 4.91 7.61 -5.45
N SER A 296 5.71 6.56 -5.65
CA SER A 296 5.43 5.21 -5.16
C SER A 296 5.33 5.16 -3.63
N SER A 297 6.23 5.86 -2.93
CA SER A 297 6.18 5.96 -1.46
C SER A 297 4.86 6.57 -0.97
N LEU A 298 4.40 7.66 -1.60
CA LEU A 298 3.13 8.30 -1.24
C LEU A 298 1.92 7.44 -1.57
N LEU A 299 1.95 6.69 -2.67
CA LEU A 299 0.89 5.76 -3.07
C LEU A 299 0.76 4.56 -2.11
N GLN A 300 1.85 4.16 -1.45
CA GLN A 300 1.88 3.04 -0.51
C GLN A 300 1.50 3.42 0.92
N VAL A 301 1.25 4.69 1.20
CA VAL A 301 0.86 5.12 2.55
C VAL A 301 -0.56 4.65 2.87
N GLU A 302 -0.67 3.89 3.97
CA GLU A 302 -1.93 3.25 4.38
C GLU A 302 -2.86 4.19 5.17
N ASP A 303 -2.31 5.19 5.88
CA ASP A 303 -3.10 6.09 6.73
C ASP A 303 -2.61 7.55 6.72
N VAL A 304 -3.48 8.45 7.17
CA VAL A 304 -3.24 9.90 7.16
C VAL A 304 -2.08 10.30 8.08
N ALA A 305 -1.88 9.62 9.21
CA ALA A 305 -0.82 9.95 10.15
C ALA A 305 0.56 9.61 9.57
N ALA A 306 0.68 8.46 8.90
CA ALA A 306 1.87 8.08 8.15
C ALA A 306 2.15 9.05 7.00
N LEU A 307 1.11 9.53 6.30
CA LEU A 307 1.26 10.53 5.23
C LEU A 307 1.81 11.85 5.78
N GLN A 308 1.22 12.34 6.87
CA GLN A 308 1.68 13.56 7.55
C GLN A 308 3.14 13.41 8.01
N GLY A 309 3.51 12.24 8.55
CA GLY A 309 4.88 11.93 8.93
C GLY A 309 5.86 11.93 7.75
N GLN A 310 5.46 11.43 6.57
CA GLN A 310 6.28 11.53 5.36
C GLN A 310 6.42 12.98 4.88
N PHE A 311 5.35 13.78 4.92
CA PHE A 311 5.42 15.20 4.57
C PHE A 311 6.36 15.97 5.50
N ASP A 312 6.34 15.68 6.79
CA ASP A 312 7.26 16.31 7.75
C ASP A 312 8.73 16.05 7.43
N GLN A 313 9.08 14.88 6.90
CA GLN A 313 10.47 14.57 6.48
C GLN A 313 10.90 15.31 5.21
N LEU A 314 9.95 15.77 4.39
CA LEU A 314 10.22 16.51 3.15
C LEU A 314 10.32 18.02 3.39
N LEU A 315 9.91 18.48 4.58
CA LEU A 315 9.94 19.90 4.94
C LEU A 315 11.25 20.27 5.63
N PRO A 316 11.77 21.50 5.42
CA PRO A 316 12.86 22.04 6.24
C PRO A 316 12.47 22.10 7.73
N ASP A 317 13.41 22.07 8.67
CA ASP A 317 13.07 22.24 10.10
C ASP A 317 12.34 23.59 10.35
N TYR A 318 11.06 23.49 10.70
CA TYR A 318 10.18 24.61 11.01
C TYR A 318 9.69 24.58 12.47
N ALA A 319 10.18 23.64 13.29
CA ALA A 319 9.77 23.48 14.69
C ALA A 319 10.35 24.56 15.61
N GLY A 320 11.54 25.06 15.25
CA GLY A 320 12.28 26.10 15.97
C GLY A 320 13.29 25.59 16.99
N GLY A 321 13.54 24.28 17.05
CA GLY A 321 14.46 23.66 18.00
C GLY A 321 15.90 24.16 17.85
N VAL A 322 16.36 24.37 16.60
CA VAL A 322 17.67 24.97 16.31
C VAL A 322 17.80 26.38 16.89
N PHE A 323 16.77 27.21 16.74
CA PHE A 323 16.78 28.57 17.30
C PHE A 323 16.75 28.56 18.83
N ASP A 324 15.97 27.69 19.48
CA ASP A 324 15.99 27.55 20.94
C ASP A 324 17.35 27.09 21.43
N PHE A 325 17.96 26.09 20.78
CA PHE A 325 19.29 25.59 21.16
C PHE A 325 20.34 26.70 21.17
N VAL A 326 20.47 27.44 20.05
CA VAL A 326 21.47 28.50 19.90
C VAL A 326 21.19 29.65 20.87
N THR A 327 19.96 30.15 20.94
CA THR A 327 19.63 31.30 21.79
C THR A 327 19.71 30.98 23.28
N ARG A 328 19.30 29.78 23.70
CA ARG A 328 19.42 29.32 25.09
C ARG A 328 20.87 29.12 25.49
N SER A 329 21.70 28.56 24.60
CA SER A 329 23.15 28.46 24.77
C SER A 329 23.77 29.83 25.08
N GLY A 330 23.61 30.81 24.19
CA GLY A 330 24.21 32.13 24.35
C GLY A 330 23.69 32.88 25.60
N ARG A 331 22.39 32.76 25.90
CA ARG A 331 21.80 33.33 27.12
C ARG A 331 22.37 32.74 28.41
N LEU A 332 22.66 31.44 28.43
CA LEU A 332 23.29 30.81 29.59
C LEU A 332 24.76 31.20 29.71
N ALA A 333 25.50 31.25 28.61
CA ALA A 333 26.89 31.68 28.60
C ALA A 333 27.07 33.15 29.04
N SER A 334 26.13 34.02 28.65
CA SER A 334 26.17 35.46 28.95
C SER A 334 25.73 35.80 30.38
N ARG A 335 25.14 34.86 31.14
CA ARG A 335 24.68 35.14 32.50
C ARG A 335 25.78 35.61 33.43
N HIS A 336 26.98 35.06 33.29
CA HIS A 336 28.16 35.48 34.06
C HIS A 336 28.50 36.96 33.81
N LEU A 337 28.44 37.39 32.54
CA LEU A 337 28.71 38.79 32.16
C LEU A 337 27.69 39.78 32.74
N MET A 338 26.52 39.30 33.17
CA MET A 338 25.48 40.10 33.81
C MET A 338 25.54 40.03 35.35
N ASP A 339 26.45 39.24 35.91
CA ASP A 339 26.57 39.01 37.34
C ASP A 339 27.70 39.85 37.96
N ASP A 340 27.32 41.01 38.52
CA ASP A 340 28.20 41.94 39.25
C ASP A 340 28.63 41.38 40.63
N SER A 341 28.01 40.28 41.11
CA SER A 341 28.27 39.79 42.47
C SER A 341 29.63 39.10 42.66
N SER A 342 30.35 38.82 41.57
CA SER A 342 31.66 38.16 41.58
C SER A 342 32.86 39.11 41.38
N LEU A 343 32.61 40.42 41.32
CA LEU A 343 33.63 41.38 40.90
C LEU A 343 34.63 41.76 42.02
N PHE A 344 35.81 41.16 41.92
CA PHE A 344 37.13 41.70 42.30
C PHE A 344 37.39 42.10 43.77
N ASP A 345 37.27 41.16 44.72
CA ASP A 345 37.71 41.41 46.10
C ASP A 345 39.23 41.26 46.35
N ILE A 346 39.98 40.68 45.39
CA ILE A 346 41.39 40.26 45.61
C ILE A 346 42.36 40.77 44.54
N SER A 347 41.91 41.09 43.31
CA SER A 347 42.77 41.46 42.17
C SER A 347 42.02 42.31 41.13
N ASN A 348 42.74 43.13 40.35
CA ASN A 348 42.19 43.90 39.22
C ASN A 348 41.94 43.06 37.95
N ALA A 349 42.01 41.74 38.05
CA ALA A 349 41.80 40.78 36.98
C ALA A 349 41.12 39.53 37.52
N GLY A 350 40.25 38.94 36.71
CA GLY A 350 39.37 37.84 37.09
C GLY A 350 39.01 37.03 35.85
N GLY A 351 38.63 35.77 36.07
CA GLY A 351 38.22 34.89 35.00
C GLY A 351 37.27 33.83 35.52
N TRP A 352 36.53 33.24 34.60
CA TRP A 352 35.53 32.22 34.91
C TRP A 352 35.69 31.00 34.03
N LEU A 353 35.22 29.88 34.58
CA LEU A 353 35.09 28.61 33.88
C LEU A 353 33.81 27.95 34.40
N GLU A 354 32.78 27.98 33.57
CA GLU A 354 31.44 27.56 33.96
C GLU A 354 30.92 26.46 33.02
N PRO A 355 30.55 25.28 33.55
CA PRO A 355 29.87 24.28 32.75
C PRO A 355 28.44 24.74 32.45
N ILE A 356 28.02 24.59 31.20
CA ILE A 356 26.67 24.84 30.75
C ILE A 356 25.95 23.50 30.62
N TRP A 357 24.72 23.43 31.10
CA TRP A 357 23.81 22.33 30.82
C TRP A 357 22.39 22.86 30.68
N PHE A 358 21.66 22.41 29.66
CA PHE A 358 20.30 22.83 29.45
C PHE A 358 19.44 21.77 28.79
N ARG A 359 18.14 21.89 29.06
CA ARG A 359 17.07 21.22 28.34
C ARG A 359 15.98 22.24 28.02
N GLY A 360 15.28 22.01 26.93
CA GLY A 360 14.14 22.80 26.51
C GLY A 360 13.18 21.91 25.72
N SER A 361 11.90 22.26 25.74
CA SER A 361 10.91 21.58 24.92
C SER A 361 9.81 22.54 24.52
N LYS A 362 9.18 22.23 23.39
CA LYS A 362 7.95 22.84 22.91
C LYS A 362 7.02 21.72 22.48
N ASP A 363 5.80 21.74 23.01
CA ASP A 363 4.76 20.80 22.60
C ASP A 363 4.22 21.16 21.21
N GLN A 364 3.77 20.14 20.47
CA GLN A 364 3.18 20.32 19.15
C GLN A 364 1.90 21.16 19.25
N THR A 365 1.91 22.32 18.60
CA THR A 365 0.81 23.30 18.64
C THR A 365 0.69 23.96 17.26
N GLY A 366 0.14 23.24 16.28
CA GLY A 366 0.01 23.70 14.88
C GLY A 366 1.30 23.66 14.04
N THR A 367 2.45 23.50 14.69
CA THR A 367 3.75 23.16 14.10
C THR A 367 4.36 21.99 14.87
N ALA A 368 5.31 21.27 14.28
CA ALA A 368 6.08 20.23 14.96
C ALA A 368 6.63 20.69 16.31
N GLY A 369 6.56 19.81 17.31
CA GLY A 369 7.17 20.01 18.61
C GLY A 369 8.67 19.69 18.58
N PHE A 370 9.40 20.12 19.60
CA PHE A 370 10.82 19.80 19.73
C PHE A 370 11.24 19.54 21.18
N LYS A 371 12.33 18.80 21.34
CA LYS A 371 13.10 18.67 22.58
C LYS A 371 14.55 18.99 22.27
N VAL A 372 15.13 19.90 23.04
CA VAL A 372 16.56 20.21 22.99
C VAL A 372 17.23 19.78 24.27
N SER A 373 18.44 19.25 24.16
CA SER A 373 19.33 19.10 25.30
C SER A 373 20.74 19.46 24.87
N GLY A 374 21.47 20.16 25.73
CA GLY A 374 22.82 20.58 25.43
C GLY A 374 23.66 20.69 26.68
N TRP A 375 24.96 20.58 26.47
CA TRP A 375 25.99 20.81 27.47
C TRP A 375 27.11 21.63 26.85
N GLY A 376 27.96 22.24 27.67
CA GLY A 376 29.04 23.03 27.16
C GLY A 376 29.86 23.70 28.24
N ILE A 377 30.61 24.72 27.84
CA ILE A 377 31.46 25.50 28.71
C ILE A 377 31.43 26.96 28.30
N SER A 378 31.32 27.85 29.30
CA SER A 378 31.57 29.28 29.18
C SER A 378 32.85 29.60 29.92
N THR A 379 33.74 30.37 29.29
CA THR A 379 34.96 30.84 29.93
C THR A 379 35.30 32.23 29.46
N GLY A 380 36.04 32.95 30.28
CA GLY A 380 36.58 34.22 29.86
C GLY A 380 37.42 34.85 30.94
N PHE A 381 37.91 36.03 30.60
CA PHE A 381 38.84 36.79 31.40
C PHE A 381 38.50 38.27 31.28
N GLU A 382 38.45 38.95 32.40
CA GLU A 382 38.15 40.37 32.49
C GLU A 382 39.19 41.08 33.35
N ARG A 383 39.49 42.33 32.99
CA ARG A 383 40.44 43.19 33.70
C ARG A 383 39.86 44.59 33.89
N ILE A 384 40.01 45.11 35.11
CA ILE A 384 39.69 46.51 35.42
C ILE A 384 40.72 47.41 34.75
N THR A 385 40.24 48.41 34.00
CA THR A 385 41.06 49.44 33.36
C THR A 385 40.57 50.83 33.78
N GLY A 386 41.33 51.88 33.43
CA GLY A 386 40.94 53.26 33.70
C GLY A 386 39.68 53.73 32.98
N ILE A 387 39.16 52.94 32.03
CA ILE A 387 37.93 53.24 31.25
C ILE A 387 36.77 52.28 31.59
N GLY A 388 36.92 51.43 32.60
CA GLY A 388 35.97 50.37 32.95
C GLY A 388 36.58 48.97 32.81
N ASN A 389 35.74 47.95 32.93
CA ASN A 389 36.19 46.57 32.78
C ASN A 389 36.23 46.18 31.29
N VAL A 390 37.29 45.48 30.89
CA VAL A 390 37.48 44.98 29.52
C VAL A 390 37.80 43.49 29.61
N GLY A 391 37.09 42.68 28.84
CA GLY A 391 37.27 41.23 28.84
C GLY A 391 37.10 40.58 27.48
N LEU A 392 37.45 39.30 27.43
CA LEU A 392 37.18 38.39 26.32
C LEU A 392 36.47 37.16 26.87
N SER A 393 35.48 36.69 26.12
CA SER A 393 34.68 35.52 26.46
C SER A 393 34.66 34.52 25.30
N PHE A 394 34.57 33.24 25.66
CA PHE A 394 34.37 32.14 24.75
C PHE A 394 33.33 31.18 25.32
N ALA A 395 32.38 30.77 24.49
CA ALA A 395 31.45 29.72 24.83
C ALA A 395 31.42 28.64 23.75
N TYR A 396 31.37 27.40 24.19
CA TYR A 396 31.11 26.24 23.33
C TYR A 396 29.98 25.43 23.93
N THR A 397 28.99 25.07 23.11
CA THR A 397 27.95 24.12 23.49
C THR A 397 27.76 23.07 22.40
N LYS A 398 27.37 21.87 22.83
CA LYS A 398 27.02 20.74 21.98
C LYS A 398 25.80 20.01 22.55
N GLY A 399 24.97 19.48 21.68
CA GLY A 399 23.86 18.64 22.08
C GLY A 399 23.03 18.19 20.90
N ASP A 400 21.78 17.86 21.20
CA ASP A 400 20.86 17.20 20.30
C ASP A 400 19.52 17.96 20.28
N ILE A 401 18.94 18.04 19.08
CA ILE A 401 17.64 18.63 18.81
C ILE A 401 16.77 17.54 18.20
N ALA A 402 15.80 17.04 18.95
CA ALA A 402 14.78 16.13 18.45
C ALA A 402 13.55 16.93 18.02
N THR A 403 13.17 16.83 16.75
CA THR A 403 11.96 17.42 16.16
C THR A 403 10.95 16.31 15.88
N GLY A 404 9.84 16.31 16.62
CA GLY A 404 8.91 15.18 16.63
C GLY A 404 9.59 13.85 16.97
N ASP A 405 9.08 12.76 16.40
CA ASP A 405 9.63 11.40 16.54
C ASP A 405 10.45 10.95 15.31
N TYR A 406 10.61 11.83 14.31
CA TYR A 406 11.14 11.48 12.99
C TYR A 406 12.50 12.11 12.66
N GLN A 407 12.96 13.13 13.40
CA GLN A 407 14.23 13.78 13.15
C GLN A 407 14.99 14.08 14.44
N THR A 408 16.26 13.66 14.51
CA THR A 408 17.23 14.13 15.52
C THR A 408 18.40 14.77 14.81
N THR A 409 18.78 15.97 15.24
CA THR A 409 19.89 16.74 14.67
C THR A 409 20.92 17.05 15.75
N ASP A 410 22.18 16.67 15.51
CA ASP A 410 23.31 17.09 16.32
C ASP A 410 23.56 18.59 16.12
N ALA A 411 23.69 19.34 17.21
CA ALA A 411 23.95 20.77 17.18
C ALA A 411 25.22 21.12 17.98
N SER A 412 25.99 22.06 17.45
CA SER A 412 27.08 22.72 18.17
C SER A 412 27.08 24.21 17.91
N ASN A 413 27.50 24.99 18.91
CA ASN A 413 27.58 26.43 18.84
C ASN A 413 28.88 26.93 19.45
N TYR A 414 29.45 27.96 18.83
CA TYR A 414 30.66 28.65 19.28
C TYR A 414 30.38 30.15 19.31
N GLU A 415 30.61 30.79 20.45
CA GLU A 415 30.46 32.24 20.61
C GLU A 415 31.77 32.83 21.11
N LEU A 416 32.15 33.97 20.54
CA LEU A 416 33.27 34.81 20.96
C LEU A 416 32.71 36.21 21.24
N GLY A 417 32.98 36.75 22.42
CA GLY A 417 32.44 38.02 22.88
C GLY A 417 33.48 38.91 23.52
#